data_AF-A0A167E815-F1
#
_entry.id   AF-A0A167E815-F1
#
_cell.length_a   1.000
_cell.length_b   1.000
_cell.length_c   1.000
_cell.angle_alpha   90.00
_cell.angle_beta   90.00
_cell.angle_gamma   90.00
#
_symmetry.space_group_name_H-M   'P 1'
#
loop_
_entity.id
_entity.type
_entity.pdbx_description
1 polymer ?
#
loop_
_entity_poly.entity_id
_entity_poly.type
_entity_poly.pdbx_seq_one_letter_code
_entity_poly.pdbx_strand_id
1 'polypeptide(L)'
;MIVFRPFVGEILVGWVSSCTEEGINVKMEFFDDIHIPKSLLFEECSFVPREQAWLWKTEESELYIDTNEKIRFRVEQEIFSNQPPKRPGVEEEEQVHNQVPPYSIIGSCQTDGMGLVSWWE
;
A
#
# COMPACT_ATOMS: atom_id res chain seq x y z
N MET A 1 2.25 12.08 25.13
CA MET A 1 2.13 10.82 24.36
C MET A 1 1.98 11.20 22.90
N ILE A 2 2.76 10.61 22.01
CA ILE A 2 2.73 10.89 20.56
C ILE A 2 2.10 9.66 19.88
N VAL A 3 1.18 9.88 18.95
CA VAL A 3 0.47 8.82 18.22
C VAL A 3 0.60 9.10 16.73
N PHE A 4 0.93 8.08 15.94
CA PHE A 4 0.89 8.16 14.48
C PHE A 4 -0.56 8.01 14.02
N ARG A 5 -1.12 9.10 13.50
CA ARG A 5 -2.47 9.12 12.92
C ARG A 5 -2.49 10.14 11.77
N PRO A 6 -2.09 9.73 10.56
CA PRO A 6 -2.15 10.60 9.40
C PRO A 6 -3.58 11.00 9.07
N PHE A 7 -3.75 12.12 8.39
CA PHE A 7 -5.06 12.60 7.97
C PHE A 7 -5.35 12.29 6.51
N VAL A 8 -6.64 12.18 6.17
CA VAL A 8 -7.07 12.00 4.77
C VAL A 8 -6.61 13.20 3.94
N GLY A 9 -5.92 12.94 2.84
CA GLY A 9 -5.27 13.92 1.98
C GLY A 9 -3.81 14.19 2.30
N GLU A 10 -3.27 13.66 3.41
CA GLU A 10 -1.85 13.75 3.72
C GLU A 10 -1.02 12.96 2.70
N ILE A 11 0.14 13.51 2.33
CA ILE A 11 1.08 12.87 1.40
C ILE A 11 2.23 12.29 2.21
N LEU A 12 2.43 10.99 2.10
CA LEU A 12 3.47 10.25 2.80
C LEU A 12 4.42 9.58 1.80
N VAL A 13 5.61 9.23 2.29
CA VAL A 13 6.61 8.47 1.54
C VAL A 13 6.93 7.21 2.31
N GLY A 14 6.86 6.08 1.62
CA GLY A 14 7.25 4.78 2.14
C GLY A 14 8.04 3.98 1.11
N TRP A 15 8.23 2.70 1.39
CA TRP A 15 8.88 1.76 0.50
C TRP A 15 7.89 0.71 0.06
N VAL A 16 7.92 0.35 -1.21
CA VAL A 16 7.12 -0.76 -1.73
C VAL A 16 7.61 -2.05 -1.07
N SER A 17 6.73 -2.73 -0.33
CA SER A 17 7.05 -4.02 0.30
C SER A 17 6.81 -5.17 -0.66
N SER A 18 5.63 -5.18 -1.29
CA SER A 18 5.24 -6.21 -2.26
C SER A 18 4.19 -5.67 -3.23
N CYS A 19 4.19 -6.18 -4.45
CA CYS A 19 3.17 -5.89 -5.44
C CYS A 19 2.34 -7.15 -5.70
N THR A 20 1.02 -7.01 -5.64
CA THR A 20 0.05 -8.06 -5.95
C THR A 20 -0.89 -7.58 -7.04
N GLU A 21 -1.70 -8.49 -7.59
CA GLU A 21 -2.73 -8.12 -8.58
C GLU A 21 -3.82 -7.21 -7.96
N GLU A 22 -3.99 -7.26 -6.65
CA GLU A 22 -4.96 -6.43 -5.92
C GLU A 22 -4.45 -5.00 -5.72
N GLY A 23 -3.13 -4.81 -5.64
CA GLY A 23 -2.53 -3.49 -5.44
C GLY A 23 -1.06 -3.53 -5.02
N ILE A 24 -0.64 -2.47 -4.34
CA ILE A 24 0.73 -2.28 -3.87
C ILE A 24 0.71 -2.18 -2.36
N ASN A 25 1.50 -3.01 -1.70
CA ASN A 25 1.72 -2.92 -0.26
C ASN A 25 2.92 -2.02 0.01
N VAL A 26 2.75 -1.06 0.90
CA VAL A 26 3.78 -0.09 1.27
C VAL A 26 4.11 -0.28 2.73
N LYS A 27 5.41 -0.16 3.05
CA LYS A 27 5.92 -0.16 4.42
C LYS A 27 6.69 1.11 4.70
N MET A 28 6.69 1.51 5.95
CA MET A 28 7.51 2.56 6.54
C MET A 28 8.41 1.94 7.60
N GLU A 29 9.27 2.75 8.22
CA GLU A 29 10.20 2.28 9.25
C GLU A 29 9.48 1.72 10.50
N PHE A 30 8.29 2.25 10.82
CA PHE A 30 7.54 1.90 12.03
C PHE A 30 6.10 1.41 11.76
N PHE A 31 5.68 1.33 10.49
CA PHE A 31 4.30 0.97 10.11
C PHE A 31 4.25 0.32 8.73
N ASP A 32 3.57 -0.80 8.61
CA ASP A 32 3.63 -1.73 7.48
C ASP A 32 2.26 -2.09 6.89
N ASP A 33 1.17 -1.72 7.57
CA ASP A 33 -0.21 -1.97 7.15
C ASP A 33 -0.74 -0.86 6.22
N ILE A 34 -0.02 -0.57 5.13
CA ILE A 34 -0.44 0.39 4.09
C ILE A 34 -0.69 -0.34 2.78
N HIS A 35 -1.87 -0.15 2.21
CA HIS A 35 -2.26 -0.76 0.94
C HIS A 35 -2.76 0.29 -0.06
N ILE A 36 -2.28 0.20 -1.30
CA ILE A 36 -2.72 1.04 -2.41
C ILE A 36 -3.44 0.11 -3.41
N PRO A 37 -4.78 0.07 -3.39
CA PRO A 37 -5.53 -0.82 -4.25
C PRO A 37 -5.42 -0.37 -5.71
N LYS A 38 -5.54 -1.32 -6.65
CA LYS A 38 -5.45 -1.05 -8.09
C LYS A 38 -6.41 0.04 -8.59
N SER A 39 -7.58 0.17 -7.95
CA SER A 39 -8.59 1.18 -8.29
C SER A 39 -8.13 2.60 -8.00
N LEU A 40 -7.13 2.76 -7.14
CA LEU A 40 -6.54 4.03 -6.72
C LEU A 40 -5.11 4.21 -7.24
N LEU A 41 -4.69 3.37 -8.19
CA LEU A 41 -3.49 3.60 -8.98
C LEU A 41 -3.80 4.53 -10.17
N PHE A 42 -2.74 4.95 -10.87
CA PHE A 42 -2.85 5.76 -12.07
C PHE A 42 -3.72 5.08 -13.15
N GLU A 43 -4.29 5.90 -14.02
CA GLU A 43 -4.89 5.43 -15.26
C GLU A 43 -3.81 4.73 -16.11
N GLU A 44 -4.15 3.60 -16.74
CA GLU A 44 -3.21 2.76 -17.51
C GLU A 44 -2.12 2.03 -16.70
N CYS A 45 -2.33 1.81 -15.39
CA CYS A 45 -1.52 0.87 -14.60
C CYS A 45 -1.92 -0.59 -14.85
N SER A 46 -0.92 -1.45 -15.10
CA SER A 46 -1.09 -2.89 -15.28
C SER A 46 -0.14 -3.68 -14.39
N PHE A 47 -0.64 -4.75 -13.77
CA PHE A 47 0.20 -5.65 -12.99
C PHE A 47 0.93 -6.62 -13.93
N VAL A 48 2.23 -6.81 -13.71
CA VAL A 48 3.07 -7.75 -14.46
C VAL A 48 3.44 -8.92 -13.53
N PRO A 49 2.71 -10.06 -13.58
CA PRO A 49 2.91 -11.17 -12.63
C PRO A 49 4.30 -11.78 -12.70
N ARG A 50 4.95 -11.73 -13.87
CA ARG A 50 6.30 -12.28 -14.08
C ARG A 50 7.36 -11.52 -13.28
N GLU A 51 7.18 -10.22 -13.11
CA GLU A 51 8.13 -9.33 -12.44
C GLU A 51 7.68 -9.00 -11.01
N GLN A 52 6.44 -9.34 -10.66
CA GLN A 52 5.79 -8.89 -9.42
C GLN A 52 5.94 -7.37 -9.25
N ALA A 53 5.62 -6.65 -10.33
CA ALA A 53 5.77 -5.22 -10.46
C ALA A 53 4.51 -4.62 -11.09
N TRP A 54 4.28 -3.32 -10.84
CA TRP A 54 3.24 -2.57 -11.53
C TRP A 54 3.87 -1.72 -12.62
N LEU A 55 3.34 -1.82 -13.84
CA LEU A 55 3.75 -1.02 -14.98
C LEU A 55 2.72 0.09 -15.19
N TRP A 56 3.17 1.33 -15.10
CA TRP A 56 2.41 2.50 -15.51
C TRP A 56 2.81 2.91 -16.93
N LYS A 57 1.87 2.80 -17.87
CA LYS A 57 2.11 3.17 -19.27
C LYS A 57 1.68 4.61 -19.51
N THR A 58 2.65 5.50 -19.63
CA THR A 58 2.42 6.88 -20.08
C THR A 58 2.55 6.97 -21.61
N GLU A 59 2.11 8.07 -22.20
CA GLU A 59 2.26 8.28 -23.66
C GLU A 59 3.74 8.31 -24.10
N GLU A 60 4.64 8.70 -23.21
CA GLU A 60 6.05 8.94 -23.51
C GLU A 60 6.96 7.79 -23.04
N SER A 61 6.57 7.05 -22.00
CA SER A 61 7.43 6.07 -21.33
C SER A 61 6.66 4.99 -20.56
N GLU A 62 7.32 3.86 -20.38
CA GLU A 62 6.87 2.74 -19.57
C GLU A 62 7.60 2.78 -18.22
N LEU A 63 6.86 3.09 -17.14
CA LEU A 63 7.41 3.28 -15.81
C LEU A 63 7.06 2.10 -14.92
N TYR A 64 8.07 1.42 -14.40
CA TYR A 64 7.90 0.26 -13.52
C TYR A 64 7.91 0.69 -12.06
N ILE A 65 7.12 -0.01 -11.25
CA ILE A 65 7.08 0.09 -9.79
C ILE A 65 7.52 -1.26 -9.24
N ASP A 66 8.76 -1.30 -8.75
CA ASP A 66 9.36 -2.50 -8.18
C ASP A 66 9.31 -2.51 -6.65
N THR A 67 9.55 -3.69 -6.10
CA THR A 67 9.73 -3.85 -4.66
C THR A 67 10.98 -3.14 -4.15
N ASN A 68 10.92 -2.63 -2.93
CA ASN A 68 11.96 -1.86 -2.23
C ASN A 68 12.26 -0.47 -2.80
N GLU A 69 11.44 0.04 -3.72
CA GLU A 69 11.55 1.41 -4.19
C GLU A 69 10.76 2.38 -3.32
N LYS A 70 11.19 3.65 -3.29
CA LYS A 70 10.50 4.70 -2.54
C LYS A 70 9.29 5.18 -3.34
N ILE A 71 8.12 5.09 -2.72
CA ILE A 71 6.85 5.50 -3.31
C ILE A 71 6.23 6.61 -2.46
N ARG A 72 5.75 7.66 -3.14
CA ARG A 72 4.94 8.73 -2.58
C ARG A 72 3.47 8.42 -2.87
N PHE A 73 2.66 8.46 -1.82
CA PHE A 73 1.24 8.16 -1.91
C PHE A 73 0.44 9.15 -1.06
N ARG A 74 -0.81 9.38 -1.45
CA ARG A 74 -1.77 10.18 -0.68
C ARG A 74 -2.63 9.26 0.16
N VAL A 75 -2.84 9.62 1.43
CA VAL A 75 -3.74 8.89 2.33
C VAL A 75 -5.18 9.18 1.93
N GLU A 76 -5.94 8.15 1.53
CA GLU A 76 -7.37 8.27 1.23
C GLU A 76 -8.24 7.89 2.41
N GLN A 77 -7.85 6.85 3.15
CA GLN A 77 -8.68 6.32 4.23
C GLN A 77 -7.85 5.68 5.33
N GLU A 78 -8.26 5.92 6.59
CA GLU A 78 -7.84 5.16 7.77
C GLU A 78 -8.91 4.11 8.11
N ILE A 79 -8.49 2.89 8.40
CA ILE A 79 -9.36 1.77 8.76
C ILE A 79 -8.96 1.26 10.13
N PHE A 80 -9.94 1.18 11.04
CA PHE A 80 -9.79 0.56 12.36
C PHE A 80 -10.60 -0.71 12.43
N SER A 81 -9.93 -1.85 12.59
CA SER A 81 -10.58 -3.16 12.68
C SER A 81 -10.68 -3.59 14.14
N ASN A 82 -11.90 -3.86 14.59
CA ASN A 82 -12.11 -4.35 15.95
C ASN A 82 -11.64 -5.80 16.04
N GLN A 83 -10.62 -6.07 16.87
CA GLN A 83 -10.08 -7.41 17.08
C GLN A 83 -10.90 -8.11 18.17
N PRO A 84 -11.78 -9.07 17.85
CA PRO A 84 -12.48 -9.81 18.87
C PRO A 84 -11.47 -10.63 19.70
N PRO A 85 -11.73 -10.83 21.01
CA PRO A 85 -10.87 -11.65 21.84
C PRO A 85 -10.78 -13.08 21.28
N LYS A 86 -9.56 -13.61 21.18
CA LYS A 86 -9.33 -15.01 20.77
C LYS A 86 -10.05 -15.95 21.75
N ARG A 87 -10.89 -16.85 21.22
CA ARG A 87 -11.52 -17.89 22.04
C ARG A 87 -10.44 -18.88 22.48
N PRO A 88 -10.28 -19.15 23.79
CA PRO A 88 -9.31 -20.13 24.24
C PRO A 88 -9.73 -21.54 23.77
N GLY A 89 -8.89 -22.21 22.97
CA GLY A 89 -9.07 -23.61 22.56
C GLY A 89 -9.39 -23.88 21.08
N VAL A 90 -9.31 -22.88 20.19
CA VAL A 90 -9.33 -23.11 18.73
C VAL A 90 -7.90 -23.09 18.21
N GLU A 91 -7.50 -24.14 17.49
CA GLU A 91 -6.14 -24.36 16.99
C GLU A 91 -5.62 -23.17 16.16
N GLU A 92 -4.35 -22.85 16.36
CA GLU A 92 -3.69 -21.62 15.89
C GLU A 92 -3.55 -21.56 14.35
N GLU A 93 -3.72 -22.67 13.65
CA GLU A 93 -3.33 -22.81 12.23
C GLU A 93 -4.29 -22.11 11.24
N GLU A 94 -5.58 -21.93 11.56
CA GLU A 94 -6.55 -21.26 10.67
C GLU A 94 -6.63 -19.73 10.88
N GLN A 95 -6.08 -19.20 11.97
CA GLN A 95 -6.27 -17.78 12.35
C GLN A 95 -5.12 -16.85 11.97
N VAL A 96 -3.97 -17.37 11.53
CA VAL A 96 -2.81 -16.56 11.15
C VAL A 96 -3.04 -15.86 9.81
N HIS A 97 -3.88 -16.42 8.92
CA HIS A 97 -4.05 -15.90 7.57
C HIS A 97 -5.16 -14.83 7.43
N ASN A 98 -5.97 -14.60 8.47
CA ASN A 98 -7.19 -13.78 8.36
C ASN A 98 -7.31 -12.66 9.41
N GLN A 99 -6.24 -12.36 10.15
CA GLN A 99 -6.25 -11.22 11.08
C GLN A 99 -6.01 -9.93 10.30
N VAL A 100 -7.10 -9.26 9.92
CA VAL A 100 -7.07 -7.88 9.42
C VAL A 100 -6.35 -7.04 10.49
N PRO A 101 -5.34 -6.23 10.15
CA PRO A 101 -4.64 -5.41 11.14
C PRO A 101 -5.60 -4.46 11.86
N PRO A 102 -5.35 -4.18 13.16
CA PRO A 102 -6.21 -3.30 13.95
C PRO A 102 -6.24 -1.87 13.42
N TYR A 103 -5.18 -1.46 12.72
CA TYR A 103 -5.08 -0.18 12.05
C TYR A 103 -4.43 -0.38 10.67
N SER A 104 -5.10 0.05 9.61
CA SER A 104 -4.54 0.05 8.26
C SER A 104 -4.86 1.33 7.52
N ILE A 105 -4.03 1.63 6.53
CA ILE A 105 -4.14 2.83 5.70
C ILE A 105 -4.36 2.42 4.26
N ILE A 106 -5.34 3.05 3.62
CA ILE A 106 -5.53 2.99 2.17
C ILE A 106 -4.93 4.24 1.55
N GLY A 107 -3.99 4.03 0.63
CA GLY A 107 -3.34 5.08 -0.13
C GLY A 107 -3.84 5.16 -1.58
N SER A 108 -3.54 6.27 -2.25
CA SER A 108 -3.74 6.46 -3.69
C SER A 108 -2.49 7.06 -4.34
N CYS A 109 -2.35 6.83 -5.65
CA CYS A 109 -1.32 7.41 -6.49
C CYS A 109 -1.91 8.23 -7.66
N GLN A 110 -3.18 8.61 -7.63
CA GLN A 110 -3.86 9.18 -8.81
C GLN A 110 -3.52 10.65 -9.12
N THR A 111 -2.72 11.31 -8.29
CA THR A 111 -2.40 12.74 -8.42
C THR A 111 -0.99 12.93 -8.96
N ASP A 112 -0.77 14.02 -9.69
CA ASP A 112 0.57 14.41 -10.15
C ASP A 112 1.55 14.50 -8.96
N GLY A 113 2.78 14.03 -9.19
CA GLY A 113 3.81 13.98 -8.16
C GLY A 113 3.73 12.77 -7.22
N MET A 114 2.78 11.85 -7.41
CA MET A 114 2.67 10.57 -6.69
C MET A 114 3.41 9.43 -7.41
N GLY A 115 3.44 8.22 -6.86
CA GLY A 115 4.19 7.11 -7.44
C GLY A 115 5.64 7.13 -6.99
N LEU A 116 6.56 6.57 -7.79
CA LEU A 116 7.95 6.49 -7.33
C LEU A 116 8.57 7.87 -7.20
N VAL A 117 9.35 8.07 -6.13
CA VAL A 117 10.06 9.34 -5.90
C VAL A 117 11.04 9.63 -7.04
N SER A 118 11.65 8.59 -7.61
CA SER A 118 12.60 8.69 -8.73
C SER A 118 12.00 9.24 -10.03
N TRP A 119 10.67 9.24 -10.19
CA TRP A 119 10.02 9.79 -11.38
C TRP A 119 9.98 11.31 -11.41
N TRP A 120 10.18 11.94 -10.25
CA TRP A 120 9.99 13.39 -10.06
C TRP A 120 11.26 14.10 -9.57
N GLU A 121 12.39 13.40 -9.49
CA GLU A 121 13.70 13.96 -9.15
C GLU A 121 14.47 14.46 -10.38
#